data_AF-A0A3P9CU13-F1
#
_entry.id   AF-A0A3P9CU13-F1
#
_cell.length_a   1.000
_cell.length_b   1.000
_cell.length_c   1.000
_cell.angle_alpha   90.00
_cell.angle_beta   90.00
_cell.angle_gamma   90.00
#
_symmetry.space_group_name_H-M   'P 1'
#
loop_
_entity.id
_entity.type
_entity.pdbx_description
1 polymer ?
#
loop_
_entity_poly.entity_id
_entity_poly.type
_entity_poly.pdbx_seq_one_letter_code
_entity_poly.pdbx_strand_id
1 'polypeptide(L)'
;MLWECKTFLFCVLSVYITSLVVASDERQQDNHCADLNNITWREYQQQRVRLNVQYLLLTRKNMDCPQAFNETSLTMENSYFNPSRPTKVIIHGYRARGSKPSWVKRLGQALLRSQDVNVVVVDWVRSASFAYNLVVEIYREVAIQISVLINQLQNHGCRLQSFHFIGVSLGAHVAGFVGTLFEGKIGRITDFGISIPVGHVDFFLNGGKDQIGCARSRFDSMYSYVICDHMRALDVYMSALNGSCPLMGIPCSNYEDFLKGRCMDCDIFRGKCPVIGLSENSGISISPIPKEQTLFLLTTSSQPYCAHHILVELEVSKLDKSAEIEVTLTADILETKQILRLQTDTTVYRTVMAHSTPQCEINSIRLTNTGARFYRQAEIHVKSVCVTEFPSLRRKDPVCVNNINIKRGARWSHDLVQLCDF
;
A
#
# COMPACT_ATOMS: atom_id res chain seq x y z
N MET A 1 -34.58 52.06 -59.76
CA MET A 1 -34.63 53.28 -58.93
C MET A 1 -34.27 52.85 -57.52
N LEU A 2 -33.04 53.07 -57.02
CA LEU A 2 -32.58 54.30 -56.33
C LEU A 2 -33.59 54.69 -55.22
N TRP A 3 -33.27 54.89 -53.93
CA TRP A 3 -31.99 55.08 -53.25
C TRP A 3 -32.25 55.15 -51.73
N GLU A 4 -31.21 54.81 -50.95
CA GLU A 4 -30.80 55.29 -49.61
C GLU A 4 -31.69 55.26 -48.35
N CYS A 5 -31.12 54.61 -47.32
CA CYS A 5 -31.46 54.74 -45.90
C CYS A 5 -30.23 55.34 -45.18
N LYS A 6 -30.37 56.51 -44.56
CA LYS A 6 -29.28 57.31 -44.00
C LYS A 6 -28.85 56.87 -42.58
N THR A 7 -27.53 56.83 -42.42
CA THR A 7 -26.73 56.56 -41.21
C THR A 7 -26.75 57.72 -40.21
N PHE A 8 -26.79 57.41 -38.90
CA PHE A 8 -26.43 58.32 -37.80
C PHE A 8 -25.16 57.80 -37.11
N LEU A 9 -24.14 58.66 -37.00
CA LEU A 9 -22.85 58.38 -36.36
C LEU A 9 -22.71 59.32 -35.16
N PHE A 10 -22.55 58.77 -33.94
CA PHE A 10 -22.19 59.54 -32.74
C PHE A 10 -20.82 59.07 -32.23
N CYS A 11 -19.85 60.00 -32.22
CA CYS A 11 -18.55 59.88 -31.56
C CYS A 11 -18.68 60.23 -30.08
N VAL A 12 -18.09 59.43 -29.19
CA VAL A 12 -17.85 59.78 -27.78
C VAL A 12 -16.36 59.71 -27.49
N LEU A 13 -15.79 60.86 -27.14
CA LEU A 13 -14.42 61.07 -26.67
C LEU A 13 -14.29 60.60 -25.20
N SER A 14 -13.31 59.74 -24.92
CA SER A 14 -12.90 59.36 -23.56
C SER A 14 -11.75 60.27 -23.09
N VAL A 15 -11.97 61.00 -22.00
CA VAL A 15 -10.99 61.84 -21.31
C VAL A 15 -10.15 60.99 -20.35
N TYR A 16 -8.83 61.12 -20.45
CA TYR A 16 -7.84 60.53 -19.53
C TYR A 16 -7.82 61.27 -18.18
N ILE A 17 -7.82 60.53 -17.07
CA ILE A 17 -7.36 61.01 -15.76
C ILE A 17 -6.32 60.02 -15.24
N THR A 18 -5.09 60.46 -15.10
CA THR A 18 -3.98 59.74 -14.47
C THR A 18 -4.06 59.91 -12.95
N SER A 19 -4.12 58.81 -12.21
CA SER A 19 -3.87 58.79 -10.76
C SER A 19 -2.58 58.04 -10.50
N LEU A 20 -1.55 58.78 -10.07
CA LEU A 20 -0.30 58.23 -9.53
C LEU A 20 -0.57 57.68 -8.13
N VAL A 21 -0.67 56.36 -8.01
CA VAL A 21 -0.50 55.67 -6.73
C VAL A 21 0.88 55.03 -6.77
N VAL A 22 1.81 55.61 -6.00
CA VAL A 22 3.11 55.01 -5.70
C VAL A 22 2.83 53.79 -4.81
N ALA A 23 2.70 52.62 -5.44
CA ALA A 23 2.75 51.36 -4.72
C ALA A 23 4.22 51.03 -4.43
N SER A 24 4.54 50.93 -3.16
CA SER A 24 5.82 50.42 -2.65
C SER A 24 6.10 49.04 -3.26
N ASP A 25 7.28 48.89 -3.83
CA ASP A 25 7.85 47.67 -4.40
C ASP A 25 8.00 46.58 -3.32
N GLU A 26 6.95 45.80 -3.10
CA GLU A 26 7.10 44.43 -2.58
C GLU A 26 7.39 43.52 -3.76
N ARG A 27 8.67 43.13 -3.89
CA ARG A 27 9.11 42.09 -4.84
C ARG A 27 8.30 40.82 -4.63
N GLN A 28 7.31 40.61 -5.48
CA GLN A 28 6.63 39.33 -5.60
C GLN A 28 7.54 38.39 -6.38
N GLN A 29 8.34 37.61 -5.66
CA GLN A 29 9.09 36.49 -6.22
C GLN A 29 8.05 35.49 -6.77
N ASP A 30 7.97 35.37 -8.09
CA ASP A 30 7.11 34.44 -8.80
C ASP A 30 7.55 32.99 -8.47
N ASN A 31 7.04 32.45 -7.36
CA ASN A 31 7.44 31.15 -6.81
C ASN A 31 6.80 30.00 -7.62
N HIS A 32 7.37 29.66 -8.76
CA HIS A 32 7.03 28.44 -9.47
C HIS A 32 7.57 27.22 -8.70
N CYS A 33 6.68 26.41 -8.11
CA CYS A 33 7.05 25.16 -7.45
C CYS A 33 7.71 24.19 -8.43
N ALA A 34 8.73 23.45 -7.98
CA ALA A 34 9.27 22.37 -8.78
C ALA A 34 8.25 21.21 -8.86
N ASP A 35 8.18 20.55 -10.01
CA ASP A 35 7.21 19.48 -10.27
C ASP A 35 7.84 18.34 -11.08
N LEU A 36 7.22 17.17 -10.99
CA LEU A 36 7.60 16.00 -11.76
C LEU A 36 7.48 16.27 -13.26
N ASN A 37 8.38 15.71 -14.04
CA ASN A 37 8.33 15.75 -15.49
C ASN A 37 7.08 15.02 -16.00
N ASN A 38 6.57 15.47 -17.13
CA ASN A 38 5.57 14.78 -17.94
C ASN A 38 6.09 14.73 -19.38
N ILE A 39 5.72 13.70 -20.13
CA ILE A 39 6.09 13.58 -21.55
C ILE A 39 4.86 13.79 -22.39
N THR A 40 4.93 14.73 -23.32
CA THR A 40 3.92 14.93 -24.34
C THR A 40 4.06 13.88 -25.45
N TRP A 41 2.97 13.60 -26.18
CA TRP A 41 3.01 12.68 -27.32
C TRP A 41 4.06 13.04 -28.37
N ARG A 42 4.34 14.34 -28.57
CA ARG A 42 5.37 14.82 -29.50
C ARG A 42 6.77 14.49 -29.01
N GLU A 43 7.05 14.72 -27.73
CA GLU A 43 8.33 14.37 -27.10
C GLU A 43 8.57 12.87 -27.14
N TYR A 44 7.54 12.05 -26.89
CA TYR A 44 7.63 10.58 -26.97
C TYR A 44 8.06 10.08 -28.36
N GLN A 45 7.50 10.66 -29.44
CA GLN A 45 7.85 10.28 -30.82
C GLN A 45 9.27 10.67 -31.23
N GLN A 46 9.81 11.73 -30.63
CA GLN A 46 11.16 12.23 -30.90
C GLN A 46 12.18 11.72 -29.89
N GLN A 47 11.73 10.90 -28.92
CA GLN A 47 12.52 10.53 -27.77
C GLN A 47 13.68 9.61 -28.17
N ARG A 48 14.90 10.11 -27.97
CA ARG A 48 16.10 9.27 -27.89
C ARG A 48 16.26 8.83 -26.44
N VAL A 49 16.72 7.60 -26.23
CA VAL A 49 17.03 7.08 -24.88
C VAL A 49 18.17 7.92 -24.29
N ARG A 50 17.81 8.94 -23.50
CA ARG A 50 18.77 9.78 -22.77
C ARG A 50 18.39 9.73 -21.29
N LEU A 51 19.36 9.40 -20.46
CA LEU A 51 19.20 9.42 -19.01
C LEU A 51 18.84 10.84 -18.57
N ASN A 52 17.73 10.99 -17.85
CA ASN A 52 17.30 12.25 -17.27
C ASN A 52 16.70 11.94 -15.90
N VAL A 53 17.44 12.36 -14.87
CA VAL A 53 17.05 12.23 -13.46
C VAL A 53 17.08 13.64 -12.88
N GLN A 54 15.98 14.04 -12.25
CA GLN A 54 15.92 15.24 -11.41
C GLN A 54 15.49 14.85 -10.00
N TYR A 55 15.82 15.71 -9.03
CA TYR A 55 15.45 15.49 -7.64
C TYR A 55 14.57 16.63 -7.16
N LEU A 56 13.51 16.29 -6.43
CA LEU A 56 12.62 17.25 -5.81
C LEU A 56 12.66 17.08 -4.29
N LEU A 57 12.83 18.18 -3.56
CA LEU A 57 12.88 18.21 -2.11
C LEU A 57 11.55 18.66 -1.53
N LEU A 58 11.04 17.83 -0.63
CA LEU A 58 9.88 18.08 0.21
C LEU A 58 10.30 18.01 1.69
N THR A 59 9.85 18.98 2.46
CA THR A 59 9.98 19.05 3.91
C THR A 59 8.66 19.52 4.52
N ARG A 60 8.53 19.51 5.85
CA ARG A 60 7.36 20.08 6.52
C ARG A 60 7.13 21.56 6.17
N LYS A 61 8.16 22.30 5.75
CA LYS A 61 8.06 23.70 5.36
C LYS A 61 7.42 23.92 3.98
N ASN A 62 7.43 22.90 3.12
CA ASN A 62 7.03 23.03 1.71
C ASN A 62 6.29 21.80 1.18
N MET A 63 5.40 21.21 1.99
CA MET A 63 4.70 19.95 1.69
C MET A 63 3.88 19.95 0.39
N ASP A 64 3.48 21.12 -0.11
CA ASP A 64 2.69 21.28 -1.32
C ASP A 64 3.45 21.87 -2.51
N CYS A 65 4.65 22.42 -2.27
CA CYS A 65 5.46 23.15 -3.24
C CYS A 65 6.92 22.66 -3.17
N PRO A 66 7.26 21.56 -3.85
CA PRO A 66 8.61 21.00 -3.84
C PRO A 66 9.65 22.03 -4.32
N GLN A 67 10.87 21.97 -3.77
CA GLN A 67 12.02 22.68 -4.29
C GLN A 67 12.78 21.77 -5.26
N ALA A 68 13.30 22.31 -6.36
CA ALA A 68 14.28 21.59 -7.17
C ALA A 68 15.51 21.32 -6.30
N PHE A 69 16.07 20.13 -6.41
CA PHE A 69 17.17 19.69 -5.56
C PHE A 69 18.34 19.17 -6.40
N ASN A 70 19.53 19.68 -6.11
CA ASN A 70 20.77 19.37 -6.79
C ASN A 70 21.96 19.68 -5.88
N GLU A 71 23.19 19.51 -6.37
CA GLU A 71 24.41 19.80 -5.63
C GLU A 71 24.47 21.24 -5.10
N THR A 72 24.07 22.25 -5.90
CA THR A 72 24.10 23.65 -5.45
C THR A 72 23.11 23.91 -4.31
N SER A 73 22.02 23.15 -4.23
CA SER A 73 21.02 23.24 -3.16
C SER A 73 21.58 22.89 -1.78
N LEU A 74 22.76 22.26 -1.70
CA LEU A 74 23.42 21.92 -0.43
C LEU A 74 24.15 23.11 0.20
N THR A 75 24.46 24.13 -0.58
CA THR A 75 25.20 25.33 -0.14
C THR A 75 24.34 26.60 -0.15
N MET A 76 23.13 26.54 -0.71
CA MET A 76 22.20 27.67 -0.76
C MET A 76 21.52 27.92 0.60
N GLU A 77 21.51 29.18 1.04
CA GLU A 77 20.83 29.60 2.29
C GLU A 77 19.30 29.35 2.27
N ASN A 78 18.67 29.37 1.08
CA ASN A 78 17.22 29.19 0.92
C ASN A 78 16.78 27.72 0.79
N SER A 79 17.69 26.76 0.93
CA SER A 79 17.37 25.33 0.88
C SER A 79 16.70 24.88 2.17
N TYR A 80 15.59 24.14 2.08
CA TYR A 80 14.96 23.56 3.28
C TYR A 80 15.59 22.24 3.72
N PHE A 81 16.61 21.75 3.01
CA PHE A 81 17.29 20.49 3.36
C PHE A 81 18.05 20.63 4.67
N ASN A 82 17.95 19.62 5.54
CA ASN A 82 18.71 19.57 6.78
C ASN A 82 19.49 18.26 6.88
N PRO A 83 20.85 18.27 6.83
CA PRO A 83 21.65 17.05 6.83
C PRO A 83 21.60 16.27 8.15
N SER A 84 21.17 16.90 9.25
CA SER A 84 21.01 16.23 10.55
C SER A 84 19.71 15.41 10.63
N ARG A 85 18.78 15.59 9.68
CA ARG A 85 17.51 14.84 9.64
C ARG A 85 17.64 13.58 8.78
N PRO A 86 16.94 12.49 9.12
CA PRO A 86 16.83 11.34 8.23
C PRO A 86 16.25 11.74 6.87
N THR A 87 16.68 11.05 5.82
CA THR A 87 16.24 11.32 4.45
C THR A 87 15.49 10.12 3.88
N LYS A 88 14.24 10.33 3.50
CA LYS A 88 13.43 9.34 2.77
C LYS A 88 13.57 9.60 1.28
N VAL A 89 13.96 8.61 0.50
CA VAL A 89 14.15 8.72 -0.95
C VAL A 89 13.04 7.95 -1.65
N ILE A 90 12.15 8.64 -2.36
CA ILE A 90 11.02 8.03 -3.09
C ILE A 90 11.44 7.81 -4.55
N ILE A 91 11.31 6.58 -5.02
CA ILE A 91 11.65 6.20 -6.40
C ILE A 91 10.43 5.55 -7.06
N HIS A 92 9.87 6.24 -8.06
CA HIS A 92 8.78 5.68 -8.86
C HIS A 92 9.29 4.64 -9.87
N GLY A 93 8.38 3.90 -10.50
CA GLY A 93 8.72 2.88 -11.50
C GLY A 93 8.38 3.28 -12.93
N TYR A 94 8.13 2.26 -13.76
CA TYR A 94 7.81 2.37 -15.18
C TYR A 94 6.56 3.24 -15.46
N ARG A 95 6.61 4.04 -16.53
CA ARG A 95 5.59 5.04 -16.89
C ARG A 95 5.25 4.96 -18.38
N ALA A 96 4.49 3.94 -18.80
CA ALA A 96 4.18 3.71 -20.23
C ALA A 96 3.71 4.93 -21.02
N ARG A 97 2.93 5.83 -20.40
CA ARG A 97 2.35 7.03 -21.05
C ARG A 97 3.06 8.34 -20.71
N GLY A 98 4.22 8.33 -20.05
CA GLY A 98 4.88 9.59 -19.68
C GLY A 98 4.24 10.39 -18.55
N SER A 99 3.10 9.94 -18.02
CA SER A 99 2.33 10.70 -17.05
C SER A 99 3.02 10.79 -15.70
N LYS A 100 2.74 11.84 -14.93
CA LYS A 100 3.26 12.03 -13.57
C LYS A 100 2.64 11.00 -12.60
N PRO A 101 3.43 10.36 -11.71
CA PRO A 101 2.89 9.50 -10.66
C PRO A 101 2.18 10.31 -9.56
N SER A 102 0.85 10.37 -9.61
CA SER A 102 0.02 11.11 -8.65
C SER A 102 0.17 10.66 -7.19
N TRP A 103 0.60 9.41 -6.95
CA TRP A 103 0.83 8.87 -5.61
C TRP A 103 2.07 9.44 -4.93
N VAL A 104 3.07 9.93 -5.66
CA VAL A 104 4.36 10.38 -5.10
C VAL A 104 4.17 11.54 -4.14
N LYS A 105 3.36 12.55 -4.53
CA LYS A 105 3.04 13.69 -3.66
C LYS A 105 2.33 13.22 -2.38
N ARG A 106 1.33 12.33 -2.51
CA ARG A 106 0.59 11.79 -1.36
C ARG A 106 1.49 11.02 -0.39
N LEU A 107 2.39 10.17 -0.90
CA LEU A 107 3.36 9.45 -0.08
C LEU A 107 4.31 10.41 0.64
N GLY A 108 4.87 11.39 -0.08
CA GLY A 108 5.76 12.39 0.50
C GLY A 108 5.09 13.16 1.64
N GLN A 109 3.83 13.57 1.45
CA GLN A 109 3.04 14.23 2.48
C GLN A 109 2.76 13.32 3.68
N ALA A 110 2.41 12.05 3.46
CA ALA A 110 2.19 11.09 4.54
C ALA A 110 3.46 10.85 5.38
N LEU A 111 4.63 10.76 4.74
CA LEU A 111 5.92 10.66 5.43
C LEU A 111 6.23 11.90 6.26
N LEU A 112 5.96 13.10 5.73
CA LEU A 112 6.22 14.36 6.44
C LEU A 112 5.25 14.61 7.60
N ARG A 113 4.01 14.12 7.50
CA ARG A 113 3.06 14.11 8.63
C ARG A 113 3.52 13.16 9.74
N SER A 114 4.07 12.00 9.37
CA SER A 114 4.50 10.98 10.35
C SER A 114 5.86 11.26 10.99
N GLN A 115 6.84 11.81 10.27
CA GLN A 115 8.18 12.10 10.81
C GLN A 115 8.73 13.46 10.32
N ASP A 116 9.60 14.09 11.12
CA ASP A 116 10.32 15.30 10.71
C ASP A 116 11.60 14.94 9.94
N VAL A 117 11.45 14.77 8.62
CA VAL A 117 12.47 14.21 7.74
C VAL A 117 12.64 15.05 6.47
N ASN A 118 13.74 14.84 5.75
CA ASN A 118 13.83 15.26 4.36
C ASN A 118 13.15 14.19 3.49
N VAL A 119 12.32 14.59 2.53
CA VAL A 119 11.81 13.70 1.48
C VAL A 119 12.40 14.13 0.15
N VAL A 120 13.22 13.27 -0.44
CA VAL A 120 13.80 13.48 -1.78
C VAL A 120 13.08 12.56 -2.75
N VAL A 121 12.40 13.15 -3.73
CA VAL A 121 11.75 12.42 -4.81
C VAL A 121 12.73 12.31 -5.98
N VAL A 122 12.97 11.09 -6.45
CA VAL A 122 13.73 10.83 -7.67
C VAL A 122 12.76 10.79 -8.84
N ASP A 123 12.82 11.81 -9.68
CA ASP A 123 12.05 11.87 -10.92
C ASP A 123 12.92 11.47 -12.10
N TRP A 124 12.54 10.35 -12.70
CA TRP A 124 13.15 9.81 -13.90
C TRP A 124 12.06 9.46 -14.92
N VAL A 125 10.90 10.14 -14.88
CA VAL A 125 9.75 9.89 -15.79
C VAL A 125 10.21 9.84 -17.24
N ARG A 126 11.08 10.75 -17.66
CA ARG A 126 11.66 10.77 -19.00
C ARG A 126 12.31 9.43 -19.38
N SER A 127 13.16 8.87 -18.52
CA SER A 127 13.81 7.58 -18.78
C SER A 127 12.91 6.37 -18.49
N ALA A 128 11.85 6.54 -17.69
CA ALA A 128 10.90 5.50 -17.32
C ALA A 128 9.78 5.28 -18.36
N SER A 129 9.73 6.09 -19.42
CA SER A 129 8.61 6.17 -20.36
C SER A 129 9.02 5.83 -21.79
N PHE A 130 9.44 4.59 -21.99
CA PHE A 130 9.77 4.05 -23.30
C PHE A 130 9.35 2.58 -23.39
N ALA A 131 9.75 1.85 -24.43
CA ALA A 131 9.52 0.41 -24.48
C ALA A 131 10.13 -0.29 -23.24
N TYR A 132 9.32 -1.10 -22.55
CA TYR A 132 9.66 -1.67 -21.24
C TYR A 132 11.01 -2.40 -21.22
N ASN A 133 11.31 -3.19 -22.26
CA ASN A 133 12.56 -3.93 -22.40
C ASN A 133 13.80 -3.03 -22.44
N LEU A 134 13.67 -1.78 -22.93
CA LEU A 134 14.76 -0.81 -22.92
C LEU A 134 14.84 -0.06 -21.60
N VAL A 135 13.69 0.24 -20.96
CA VAL A 135 13.67 0.90 -19.64
C VAL A 135 14.32 0.02 -18.57
N VAL A 136 14.14 -1.31 -18.65
CA VAL A 136 14.78 -2.27 -17.74
C VAL A 136 16.30 -2.33 -17.91
N GLU A 137 16.88 -1.86 -19.02
CA GLU A 137 18.34 -1.73 -19.12
C GLU A 137 18.84 -0.46 -18.42
N ILE A 138 18.02 0.59 -18.32
CA ILE A 138 18.42 1.95 -17.86
C ILE A 138 18.36 2.12 -16.33
N TYR A 139 17.68 1.22 -15.61
CA TYR A 139 17.46 1.42 -14.16
C TYR A 139 18.77 1.48 -13.38
N ARG A 140 19.84 0.82 -13.87
CA ARG A 140 21.17 0.80 -13.25
C ARG A 140 21.82 2.17 -13.33
N GLU A 141 21.70 2.85 -14.47
CA GLU A 141 22.19 4.19 -14.69
C GLU A 141 21.45 5.20 -13.79
N VAL A 142 20.15 5.02 -13.56
CA VAL A 142 19.39 5.81 -12.58
C VAL A 142 19.96 5.60 -11.17
N ALA A 143 20.24 4.35 -10.77
CA ALA A 143 20.83 4.05 -9.47
C ALA A 143 22.24 4.65 -9.31
N ILE A 144 23.05 4.68 -10.37
CA ILE A 144 24.36 5.35 -10.38
C ILE A 144 24.20 6.87 -10.18
N GLN A 145 23.24 7.51 -10.84
CA GLN A 145 23.00 8.95 -10.63
C GLN A 145 22.56 9.25 -9.19
N ILE A 146 21.73 8.38 -8.61
CA ILE A 146 21.33 8.49 -7.21
C ILE A 146 22.56 8.34 -6.29
N SER A 147 23.44 7.38 -6.54
CA SER A 147 24.62 7.17 -5.68
C SER A 147 25.57 8.37 -5.67
N VAL A 148 25.71 9.08 -6.80
CA VAL A 148 26.44 10.35 -6.87
C VAL A 148 25.84 11.38 -5.91
N LEU A 149 24.51 11.58 -5.94
CA LEU A 149 23.84 12.48 -5.00
C LEU A 149 24.05 12.04 -3.55
N ILE A 150 23.90 10.75 -3.24
CA ILE A 150 24.08 10.25 -1.87
C ILE A 150 25.53 10.46 -1.37
N ASN A 151 26.53 10.27 -2.21
CA ASN A 151 27.93 10.59 -1.87
C ASN A 151 28.13 12.09 -1.57
N GLN A 152 27.51 12.98 -2.34
CA GLN A 152 27.54 14.41 -2.05
C GLN A 152 26.86 14.73 -0.72
N LEU A 153 25.72 14.10 -0.40
CA LEU A 153 25.05 14.28 0.88
C LEU A 153 25.88 13.78 2.07
N GLN A 154 26.63 12.70 1.90
CA GLN A 154 27.56 12.22 2.94
C GLN A 154 28.66 13.23 3.25
N ASN A 155 29.21 13.88 2.21
CA ASN A 155 30.20 14.94 2.39
C ASN A 155 29.65 16.15 3.17
N HIS A 156 28.33 16.30 3.22
CA HIS A 156 27.63 17.33 4.00
C HIS A 156 27.06 16.82 5.33
N GLY A 157 27.55 15.67 5.82
CA GLY A 157 27.27 15.15 7.16
C GLY A 157 26.12 14.13 7.25
N CYS A 158 25.47 13.78 6.14
CA CYS A 158 24.47 12.72 6.15
C CYS A 158 25.12 11.35 6.37
N ARG A 159 24.50 10.47 7.15
CA ARG A 159 24.97 9.09 7.35
C ARG A 159 24.20 8.13 6.45
N LEU A 160 24.85 7.12 5.87
CA LEU A 160 24.19 6.09 5.04
C LEU A 160 23.02 5.41 5.79
N GLN A 161 23.18 5.20 7.10
CA GLN A 161 22.17 4.58 7.97
C GLN A 161 20.94 5.47 8.19
N SER A 162 21.01 6.77 7.90
CA SER A 162 19.87 7.69 8.01
C SER A 162 19.01 7.77 6.73
N PHE A 163 19.41 7.08 5.67
CA PHE A 163 18.62 7.00 4.44
C PHE A 163 17.63 5.84 4.50
N HIS A 164 16.41 6.13 4.05
CA HIS A 164 15.37 5.12 3.80
C HIS A 164 14.88 5.25 2.37
N PHE A 165 15.21 4.27 1.54
CA PHE A 165 14.77 4.20 0.16
C PHE A 165 13.40 3.52 0.07
N ILE A 166 12.51 4.10 -0.71
CA ILE A 166 11.15 3.59 -0.93
C ILE A 166 10.94 3.47 -2.43
N GLY A 167 11.04 2.23 -2.93
CA GLY A 167 10.96 1.92 -4.35
C GLY A 167 9.63 1.27 -4.71
N VAL A 168 8.98 1.74 -5.77
CA VAL A 168 7.74 1.15 -6.28
C VAL A 168 7.96 0.60 -7.68
N SER A 169 7.54 -0.64 -7.93
CA SER A 169 7.67 -1.29 -9.25
C SER A 169 9.14 -1.39 -9.67
N LEU A 170 9.48 -1.00 -10.90
CA LEU A 170 10.88 -0.91 -11.34
C LEU A 170 11.76 -0.02 -10.44
N GLY A 171 11.17 0.94 -9.72
CA GLY A 171 11.87 1.76 -8.73
C GLY A 171 12.38 0.97 -7.51
N ALA A 172 11.78 -0.18 -7.20
CA ALA A 172 12.29 -1.11 -6.18
C ALA A 172 13.64 -1.70 -6.58
N HIS A 173 13.79 -2.10 -7.85
CA HIS A 173 15.07 -2.57 -8.36
C HIS A 173 16.14 -1.46 -8.38
N VAL A 174 15.75 -0.22 -8.68
CA VAL A 174 16.65 0.95 -8.54
C VAL A 174 17.12 1.09 -7.09
N ALA A 175 16.20 1.06 -6.13
CA ALA A 175 16.52 1.16 -4.70
C ALA A 175 17.45 0.02 -4.24
N GLY A 176 17.14 -1.23 -4.62
CA GLY A 176 17.97 -2.39 -4.34
C GLY A 176 19.38 -2.26 -4.93
N PHE A 177 19.50 -1.78 -6.17
CA PHE A 177 20.80 -1.57 -6.81
C PHE A 177 21.61 -0.46 -6.13
N VAL A 178 20.97 0.62 -5.67
CA VAL A 178 21.62 1.63 -4.81
C VAL A 178 22.14 0.98 -3.53
N GLY A 179 21.36 0.09 -2.90
CA GLY A 179 21.80 -0.70 -1.76
C GLY A 179 23.09 -1.50 -2.04
N THR A 180 23.17 -2.16 -3.20
CA THR A 180 24.38 -2.88 -3.65
C THR A 180 25.57 -1.94 -3.84
N LEU A 181 25.38 -0.77 -4.46
CA LEU A 181 26.45 0.22 -4.68
C LEU A 181 27.05 0.74 -3.36
N PHE A 182 26.27 0.72 -2.28
CA PHE A 182 26.71 1.08 -0.93
C PHE A 182 26.99 -0.12 -0.03
N GLU A 183 27.19 -1.32 -0.59
CA GLU A 183 27.54 -2.55 0.14
C GLU A 183 26.56 -2.88 1.29
N GLY A 184 25.27 -2.56 1.11
CA GLY A 184 24.25 -2.78 2.14
C GLY A 184 24.31 -1.84 3.35
N LYS A 185 25.10 -0.74 3.29
CA LYS A 185 25.25 0.24 4.38
C LYS A 185 24.09 1.24 4.48
N ILE A 186 23.17 1.23 3.52
CA ILE A 186 21.93 2.04 3.55
C ILE A 186 21.03 1.59 4.69
N GLY A 187 20.46 2.54 5.45
CA GLY A 187 19.69 2.25 6.66
C GLY A 187 18.46 1.37 6.45
N ARG A 188 17.68 1.62 5.40
CA ARG A 188 16.51 0.80 5.05
C ARG A 188 16.14 0.94 3.58
N ILE A 189 15.63 -0.15 3.01
CA ILE A 189 14.92 -0.18 1.72
C ILE A 189 13.52 -0.76 1.98
N THR A 190 12.48 -0.12 1.45
CA THR A 190 11.12 -0.66 1.41
C THR A 190 10.66 -0.71 -0.04
N ASP A 191 10.41 -1.92 -0.52
CA ASP A 191 10.11 -2.19 -1.93
C ASP A 191 8.68 -2.69 -2.12
N PHE A 192 8.07 -2.30 -3.24
CA PHE A 192 6.68 -2.65 -3.57
C PHE A 192 6.57 -3.22 -4.99
N GLY A 193 5.76 -4.27 -5.14
CA GLY A 193 5.39 -4.84 -6.44
C GLY A 193 6.33 -5.93 -6.96
N ILE A 194 7.09 -6.58 -6.08
CA ILE A 194 7.92 -7.76 -6.38
C ILE A 194 7.18 -9.00 -5.87
N SER A 195 7.09 -10.04 -6.70
CA SER A 195 6.32 -11.26 -6.40
C SER A 195 7.10 -12.35 -5.65
N ILE A 196 8.41 -12.19 -5.54
CA ILE A 196 9.30 -13.09 -4.82
C ILE A 196 9.82 -12.39 -3.55
N PRO A 197 10.16 -13.15 -2.49
CA PRO A 197 10.83 -12.58 -1.32
C PRO A 197 12.19 -12.00 -1.72
N VAL A 198 12.45 -10.76 -1.32
CA VAL A 198 13.71 -10.04 -1.59
C VAL A 198 14.21 -9.24 -0.38
N GLY A 199 13.42 -9.19 0.70
CA GLY A 199 13.75 -8.46 1.92
C GLY A 199 14.30 -9.34 3.04
N HIS A 200 14.58 -8.70 4.16
CA HIS A 200 14.69 -9.41 5.44
C HIS A 200 13.33 -9.92 5.90
N VAL A 201 12.29 -9.12 5.62
CA VAL A 201 10.89 -9.39 5.96
C VAL A 201 10.03 -8.98 4.76
N ASP A 202 9.24 -9.92 4.26
CA ASP A 202 8.42 -9.78 3.05
C ASP A 202 6.95 -9.97 3.41
N PHE A 203 6.14 -8.94 3.20
CA PHE A 203 4.70 -8.96 3.49
C PHE A 203 3.89 -9.28 2.23
N PHE A 204 3.11 -10.36 2.27
CA PHE A 204 2.24 -10.81 1.19
C PHE A 204 0.77 -10.55 1.51
N LEU A 205 0.29 -9.38 1.10
CA LEU A 205 -1.10 -8.96 1.25
C LEU A 205 -2.04 -9.89 0.49
N ASN A 206 -3.00 -10.51 1.18
CA ASN A 206 -3.95 -11.45 0.60
C ASN A 206 -3.24 -12.57 -0.21
N GLY A 207 -2.03 -12.96 0.20
CA GLY A 207 -1.20 -13.95 -0.49
C GLY A 207 -0.36 -13.41 -1.65
N GLY A 208 -0.31 -12.09 -1.86
CA GLY A 208 0.52 -11.41 -2.87
C GLY A 208 0.03 -11.55 -4.32
N LYS A 209 -1.27 -11.86 -4.50
CA LYS A 209 -1.90 -12.04 -5.82
C LYS A 209 -3.04 -11.04 -5.99
N ASP A 210 -4.24 -11.54 -6.28
CA ASP A 210 -5.46 -10.74 -6.48
C ASP A 210 -5.86 -10.06 -5.17
N GLN A 211 -5.98 -8.73 -5.19
CA GLN A 211 -6.30 -7.93 -4.02
C GLN A 211 -7.80 -7.68 -3.94
N ILE A 212 -8.34 -7.80 -2.73
CA ILE A 212 -9.77 -7.56 -2.52
C ILE A 212 -10.12 -6.09 -2.81
N GLY A 213 -11.24 -5.88 -3.52
CA GLY A 213 -11.65 -4.55 -4.00
C GLY A 213 -11.04 -4.14 -5.35
N CYS A 214 -10.10 -4.89 -5.91
CA CYS A 214 -9.68 -4.73 -7.31
C CYS A 214 -10.63 -5.55 -8.21
N ALA A 215 -11.60 -4.86 -8.84
CA ALA A 215 -12.65 -5.54 -9.61
C ALA A 215 -12.13 -6.04 -10.97
N ARG A 216 -12.39 -7.31 -11.29
CA ARG A 216 -12.43 -7.80 -12.68
C ARG A 216 -13.76 -7.42 -13.33
N SER A 217 -14.00 -6.12 -13.48
CA SER A 217 -15.20 -5.62 -14.18
C SER A 217 -15.07 -5.93 -15.68
N ARG A 218 -16.16 -6.40 -16.33
CA ARG A 218 -16.21 -6.59 -17.79
C ARG A 218 -15.98 -5.29 -18.58
N PHE A 219 -16.18 -4.14 -17.93
CA PHE A 219 -16.04 -2.81 -18.51
C PHE A 219 -14.75 -2.10 -18.07
N ASP A 220 -14.03 -2.66 -17.09
CA ASP A 220 -12.76 -2.10 -16.68
C ASP A 220 -11.64 -2.70 -17.54
N SER A 221 -10.71 -1.84 -17.96
CA SER A 221 -9.61 -2.30 -18.80
C SER A 221 -8.74 -3.29 -18.02
N MET A 222 -8.25 -4.35 -18.68
CA MET A 222 -7.26 -5.28 -18.11
C MET A 222 -6.08 -4.54 -17.47
N TYR A 223 -5.74 -3.36 -17.98
CA TYR A 223 -4.70 -2.48 -17.46
C TYR A 223 -5.03 -1.85 -16.09
N SER A 224 -6.30 -1.45 -15.86
CA SER A 224 -6.75 -0.84 -14.60
C SER A 224 -6.70 -1.83 -13.43
N TYR A 225 -7.16 -3.07 -13.67
CA TYR A 225 -7.09 -4.16 -12.70
C TYR A 225 -5.65 -4.45 -12.26
N VAL A 226 -4.73 -4.63 -13.21
CA VAL A 226 -3.32 -4.90 -12.93
C VAL A 226 -2.69 -3.76 -12.15
N ILE A 227 -3.03 -2.51 -12.45
CA ILE A 227 -2.55 -1.36 -11.67
C ILE A 227 -3.11 -1.37 -10.26
N CYS A 228 -4.39 -1.70 -10.06
CA CYS A 228 -5.01 -1.76 -8.74
C CYS A 228 -4.28 -2.76 -7.83
N ASP A 229 -4.06 -3.98 -8.30
CA ASP A 229 -3.30 -4.99 -7.54
C ASP A 229 -1.86 -4.53 -7.30
N HIS A 230 -1.21 -4.02 -8.34
CA HIS A 230 0.18 -3.57 -8.29
C HIS A 230 0.41 -2.43 -7.30
N MET A 231 -0.55 -1.51 -7.17
CA MET A 231 -0.45 -0.35 -6.28
C MET A 231 -0.93 -0.63 -4.84
N ARG A 232 -1.65 -1.75 -4.60
CA ARG A 232 -2.26 -2.05 -3.30
C ARG A 232 -1.27 -2.01 -2.14
N ALA A 233 -0.07 -2.56 -2.32
CA ALA A 233 0.93 -2.60 -1.26
C ALA A 233 1.38 -1.19 -0.84
N LEU A 234 1.48 -0.26 -1.79
CA LEU A 234 1.77 1.14 -1.47
C LEU A 234 0.61 1.81 -0.74
N ASP A 235 -0.64 1.58 -1.17
CA ASP A 235 -1.82 2.18 -0.54
C ASP A 235 -2.01 1.69 0.92
N VAL A 236 -1.73 0.41 1.17
CA VAL A 236 -1.69 -0.16 2.52
C VAL A 236 -0.56 0.46 3.34
N TYR A 237 0.65 0.59 2.78
CA TYR A 237 1.76 1.25 3.48
C TYR A 237 1.45 2.72 3.82
N MET A 238 0.89 3.49 2.89
CA MET A 238 0.47 4.88 3.16
C MET A 238 -0.58 4.95 4.26
N SER A 239 -1.52 4.00 4.31
CA SER A 239 -2.53 3.92 5.38
C SER A 239 -1.89 3.58 6.72
N ALA A 240 -0.87 2.71 6.73
CA ALA A 240 -0.10 2.36 7.91
C ALA A 240 0.60 3.57 8.55
N LEU A 241 1.04 4.55 7.75
CA LEU A 241 1.67 5.78 8.24
C LEU A 241 0.72 6.64 9.08
N ASN A 242 -0.60 6.48 8.95
CA ASN A 242 -1.59 7.18 9.77
C ASN A 242 -1.82 6.48 11.13
N GLY A 243 -1.40 5.23 11.30
CA GLY A 243 -1.52 4.49 12.56
C GLY A 243 -2.94 4.09 12.95
N SER A 244 -3.90 4.11 12.01
CA SER A 244 -5.32 3.82 12.30
C SER A 244 -5.65 2.34 12.47
N CYS A 245 -4.74 1.42 12.13
CA CYS A 245 -5.03 0.00 12.18
C CYS A 245 -3.78 -0.89 12.35
N PRO A 246 -3.94 -2.06 13.02
CA PRO A 246 -2.86 -3.03 13.17
C PRO A 246 -2.72 -3.84 11.87
N LEU A 247 -1.97 -3.34 10.89
CA LEU A 247 -1.61 -4.04 9.65
C LEU A 247 -0.53 -5.10 9.92
N MET A 248 -0.88 -6.05 10.79
CA MET A 248 -0.01 -7.07 11.34
C MET A 248 0.22 -8.19 10.33
N GLY A 249 1.48 -8.54 10.08
CA GLY A 249 1.89 -9.70 9.31
C GLY A 249 2.23 -10.89 10.21
N ILE A 250 1.79 -12.08 9.80
CA ILE A 250 1.98 -13.32 10.55
C ILE A 250 2.99 -14.18 9.79
N PRO A 251 4.12 -14.54 10.42
CA PRO A 251 5.15 -15.35 9.77
C PRO A 251 4.59 -16.74 9.46
N CYS A 252 4.72 -17.17 8.21
CA CYS A 252 4.27 -18.48 7.79
C CYS A 252 5.06 -18.97 6.58
N SER A 253 5.16 -20.29 6.43
CA SER A 253 5.92 -20.91 5.33
C SER A 253 5.27 -20.65 3.96
N ASN A 254 3.94 -20.65 3.90
CA ASN A 254 3.16 -20.41 2.69
C ASN A 254 1.75 -19.91 3.03
N TYR A 255 1.09 -19.35 2.02
CA TYR A 255 -0.22 -18.73 2.20
C TYR A 255 -1.34 -19.73 2.53
N GLU A 256 -1.23 -20.98 2.07
CA GLU A 256 -2.25 -22.00 2.35
C GLU A 256 -2.23 -22.42 3.83
N ASP A 257 -1.04 -22.57 4.41
CA ASP A 257 -0.87 -22.85 5.83
C ASP A 257 -1.31 -21.68 6.71
N PHE A 258 -1.07 -20.45 6.26
CA PHE A 258 -1.61 -19.24 6.89
C PHE A 258 -3.15 -19.27 6.89
N LEU A 259 -3.77 -19.49 5.73
CA LEU A 259 -5.22 -19.56 5.61
C LEU A 259 -5.83 -20.70 6.45
N LYS A 260 -5.10 -21.79 6.68
CA LYS A 260 -5.52 -22.91 7.53
C LYS A 260 -5.21 -22.70 9.02
N GLY A 261 -4.70 -21.53 9.42
CA GLY A 261 -4.38 -21.23 10.82
C GLY A 261 -3.30 -22.12 11.41
N ARG A 262 -2.29 -22.52 10.62
CA ARG A 262 -1.18 -23.37 11.09
C ARG A 262 -0.02 -22.57 11.71
N CYS A 263 -0.04 -21.26 11.56
CA CYS A 263 1.00 -20.33 12.01
C CYS A 263 0.46 -19.45 13.14
N MET A 264 0.48 -19.98 14.37
CA MET A 264 -0.30 -19.47 15.50
C MET A 264 0.44 -18.45 16.39
N ASP A 265 1.72 -18.21 16.14
CA ASP A 265 2.58 -17.37 16.95
C ASP A 265 3.52 -16.51 16.10
N CYS A 266 4.28 -15.66 16.77
CA CYS A 266 5.30 -14.80 16.18
C CYS A 266 6.63 -14.96 16.94
N ASP A 267 6.98 -16.18 17.34
CA ASP A 267 8.13 -16.46 18.19
C ASP A 267 9.46 -16.09 17.52
N ILE A 268 9.52 -16.20 16.19
CA ILE A 268 10.65 -15.69 15.36
C ILE A 268 10.93 -14.20 15.65
N PHE A 269 9.90 -13.45 16.02
CA PHE A 269 9.97 -12.04 16.41
C PHE A 269 9.76 -11.82 17.91
N ARG A 270 10.17 -12.79 18.75
CA ARG A 270 10.02 -12.76 20.22
C ARG A 270 8.58 -12.54 20.67
N GLY A 271 7.63 -13.18 19.98
CA GLY A 271 6.20 -13.11 20.27
C GLY A 271 5.52 -11.81 19.84
N LYS A 272 6.25 -10.84 19.26
CA LYS A 272 5.67 -9.60 18.73
C LYS A 272 5.64 -9.64 17.21
N CYS A 273 4.45 -9.87 16.66
CA CYS A 273 4.26 -9.91 15.21
C CYS A 273 4.64 -8.57 14.55
N PRO A 274 5.37 -8.60 13.42
CA PRO A 274 5.65 -7.40 12.67
C PRO A 274 4.41 -6.72 12.11
N VAL A 275 4.46 -5.40 12.00
CA VAL A 275 3.41 -4.54 11.45
C VAL A 275 3.99 -3.74 10.28
N ILE A 276 3.21 -3.59 9.21
CA ILE A 276 3.59 -2.74 8.08
C ILE A 276 3.75 -1.29 8.58
N GLY A 277 4.85 -0.64 8.21
CA GLY A 277 5.08 0.76 8.55
C GLY A 277 6.56 1.14 8.68
N LEU A 278 6.82 2.26 9.36
CA LEU A 278 8.17 2.75 9.66
C LEU A 278 8.85 1.88 10.72
N SER A 279 10.18 1.85 10.74
CA SER A 279 10.96 0.91 11.57
C SER A 279 10.67 1.02 13.06
N GLU A 280 10.47 2.24 13.56
CA GLU A 280 10.17 2.51 14.97
C GLU A 280 8.89 1.79 15.45
N ASN A 281 7.92 1.62 14.55
CA ASN A 281 6.60 1.06 14.84
C ASN A 281 6.38 -0.33 14.21
N SER A 282 7.38 -0.91 13.56
CA SER A 282 7.21 -2.15 12.80
C SER A 282 7.13 -3.41 13.67
N GLY A 283 7.45 -3.30 14.96
CA GLY A 283 7.58 -4.48 15.85
C GLY A 283 8.86 -5.31 15.63
N ILE A 284 9.62 -5.05 14.56
CA ILE A 284 10.88 -5.73 14.25
C ILE A 284 12.01 -5.06 15.06
N SER A 285 12.20 -5.51 16.29
CA SER A 285 13.20 -4.98 17.23
C SER A 285 14.38 -5.93 17.48
N ILE A 286 14.39 -7.07 16.80
CA ILE A 286 15.39 -8.12 17.01
C ILE A 286 16.66 -7.87 16.19
N SER A 287 17.80 -8.26 16.77
CA SER A 287 19.11 -8.19 16.14
C SER A 287 19.86 -9.51 16.32
N PRO A 288 20.40 -10.12 15.25
CA PRO A 288 20.24 -9.72 13.85
C PRO A 288 18.78 -9.89 13.38
N ILE A 289 18.37 -9.09 12.39
CA ILE A 289 17.06 -9.26 11.76
C ILE A 289 17.08 -10.59 10.99
N PRO A 290 16.07 -11.46 11.16
CA PRO A 290 15.90 -12.67 10.39
C PRO A 290 15.94 -12.37 8.89
N LYS A 291 16.53 -13.29 8.11
CA LYS A 291 16.59 -13.15 6.66
C LYS A 291 15.38 -13.82 6.02
N GLU A 292 14.86 -13.23 4.94
CA GLU A 292 13.86 -13.81 4.04
C GLU A 292 12.59 -14.32 4.75
N GLN A 293 12.14 -13.62 5.80
CA GLN A 293 10.92 -14.02 6.50
C GLN A 293 9.69 -13.64 5.70
N THR A 294 8.88 -14.62 5.38
CA THR A 294 7.61 -14.44 4.66
C THR A 294 6.48 -14.28 5.66
N LEU A 295 5.78 -13.15 5.57
CA LEU A 295 4.65 -12.80 6.43
C LEU A 295 3.40 -12.63 5.59
N PHE A 296 2.28 -13.16 6.07
CA PHE A 296 0.99 -13.04 5.42
C PHE A 296 0.02 -12.24 6.28
N LEU A 297 -0.86 -11.52 5.60
CA LEU A 297 -2.00 -10.86 6.21
C LEU A 297 -3.09 -10.70 5.17
N LEU A 298 -4.32 -10.88 5.61
CA LEU A 298 -5.51 -10.43 4.90
C LEU A 298 -5.74 -8.94 5.15
N THR A 299 -6.41 -8.28 4.21
CA THR A 299 -6.82 -6.86 4.29
C THR A 299 -8.28 -6.71 3.85
N THR A 300 -8.92 -5.60 4.19
CA THR A 300 -10.24 -5.23 3.63
C THR A 300 -10.10 -4.55 2.26
N SER A 301 -11.21 -4.37 1.55
CA SER A 301 -11.23 -3.84 0.18
C SER A 301 -10.90 -2.36 0.07
N SER A 302 -11.08 -1.58 1.13
CA SER A 302 -10.98 -0.13 1.16
C SER A 302 -10.15 0.37 2.34
N GLN A 303 -9.61 1.58 2.21
CA GLN A 303 -8.90 2.26 3.29
C GLN A 303 -9.77 2.32 4.57
N PRO A 304 -9.22 2.04 5.78
CA PRO A 304 -7.81 1.89 6.12
C PRO A 304 -7.22 0.49 5.91
N TYR A 305 -7.91 -0.38 5.18
CA TYR A 305 -7.51 -1.77 4.89
C TYR A 305 -7.37 -2.63 6.15
N CYS A 306 -7.99 -2.20 7.26
CA CYS A 306 -7.98 -2.87 8.55
C CYS A 306 -8.52 -4.29 8.40
N ALA A 307 -7.81 -5.24 8.98
CA ALA A 307 -8.30 -6.59 9.15
C ALA A 307 -7.72 -7.18 10.43
N HIS A 308 -8.61 -7.58 11.32
CA HIS A 308 -8.30 -8.49 12.41
C HIS A 308 -8.47 -9.92 11.89
N HIS A 309 -7.45 -10.75 12.09
CA HIS A 309 -7.51 -12.14 11.67
C HIS A 309 -8.17 -12.98 12.76
N ILE A 310 -9.16 -13.76 12.34
CA ILE A 310 -9.98 -14.60 13.21
C ILE A 310 -9.90 -16.02 12.69
N LEU A 311 -9.45 -16.95 13.52
CA LEU A 311 -9.42 -18.36 13.19
C LEU A 311 -10.77 -18.99 13.52
N VAL A 312 -11.41 -19.56 12.50
CA VAL A 312 -12.59 -20.40 12.63
C VAL A 312 -12.17 -21.86 12.45
N GLU A 313 -12.48 -22.68 13.44
CA GLU A 313 -12.35 -24.14 13.39
C GLU A 313 -13.75 -24.76 13.37
N LEU A 314 -14.01 -25.62 12.38
CA LEU A 314 -15.27 -26.31 12.17
C LEU A 314 -15.01 -27.82 12.16
N GLU A 315 -15.55 -28.53 13.16
CA GLU A 315 -15.56 -29.98 13.18
C GLU A 315 -16.94 -30.51 12.75
N VAL A 316 -16.95 -31.37 11.74
CA VAL A 316 -18.16 -32.02 11.23
C VAL A 316 -18.10 -33.53 11.44
N SER A 317 -19.28 -34.15 11.54
CA SER A 317 -19.38 -35.59 11.39
C SER A 317 -18.97 -36.03 9.98
N LYS A 318 -18.54 -37.29 9.86
CA LYS A 318 -18.19 -37.89 8.56
C LYS A 318 -19.32 -37.69 7.56
N LEU A 319 -18.97 -37.22 6.37
CA LEU A 319 -19.91 -36.93 5.29
C LEU A 319 -19.93 -38.07 4.27
N ASP A 320 -21.11 -38.38 3.73
CA ASP A 320 -21.25 -39.34 2.62
C ASP A 320 -20.99 -38.67 1.26
N LYS A 321 -21.24 -37.35 1.18
CA LYS A 321 -21.11 -36.52 -0.01
C LYS A 321 -20.44 -35.21 0.34
N SER A 322 -19.78 -34.57 -0.62
CA SER A 322 -19.24 -33.23 -0.42
C SER A 322 -20.33 -32.20 -0.08
N ALA A 323 -19.94 -31.15 0.63
CA ALA A 323 -20.84 -30.09 1.06
C ALA A 323 -20.19 -28.71 0.92
N GLU A 324 -21.00 -27.66 0.96
CA GLU A 324 -20.52 -26.28 1.08
C GLU A 324 -21.25 -25.61 2.24
N ILE A 325 -20.47 -25.08 3.19
CA ILE A 325 -20.97 -24.27 4.30
C ILE A 325 -20.44 -22.85 4.13
N GLU A 326 -21.33 -21.88 4.15
CA GLU A 326 -20.97 -20.48 4.34
C GLU A 326 -20.96 -20.16 5.84
N VAL A 327 -19.83 -19.66 6.31
CA VAL A 327 -19.64 -19.08 7.65
C VAL A 327 -19.75 -17.57 7.51
N THR A 328 -20.63 -16.94 8.28
CA THR A 328 -20.66 -15.48 8.45
C THR A 328 -20.30 -15.13 9.89
N LEU A 329 -19.36 -14.20 10.06
CA LEU A 329 -19.10 -13.50 11.31
C LEU A 329 -19.73 -12.11 11.22
N THR A 330 -20.39 -11.68 12.30
CA THR A 330 -21.06 -10.39 12.36
C THR A 330 -20.62 -9.62 13.60
N ALA A 331 -20.35 -8.33 13.41
CA ALA A 331 -20.18 -7.35 14.48
C ALA A 331 -21.01 -6.11 14.11
N ASP A 332 -22.06 -5.87 14.88
CA ASP A 332 -23.12 -4.89 14.60
C ASP A 332 -23.69 -5.02 13.18
N ILE A 333 -23.38 -4.08 12.30
CA ILE A 333 -23.82 -4.05 10.90
C ILE A 333 -22.77 -4.62 9.93
N LEU A 334 -21.57 -4.93 10.42
CA LEU A 334 -20.46 -5.41 9.62
C LEU A 334 -20.52 -6.94 9.56
N GLU A 335 -20.48 -7.49 8.34
CA GLU A 335 -20.45 -8.93 8.10
C GLU A 335 -19.21 -9.32 7.29
N THR A 336 -18.59 -10.44 7.65
CA THR A 336 -17.58 -11.12 6.81
C THR A 336 -18.02 -12.55 6.54
N LYS A 337 -17.94 -12.97 5.27
CA LYS A 337 -18.40 -14.29 4.81
C LYS A 337 -17.24 -15.10 4.25
N GLN A 338 -17.22 -16.39 4.57
CA GLN A 338 -16.27 -17.35 4.02
C GLN A 338 -17.00 -18.66 3.67
N ILE A 339 -16.74 -19.19 2.48
CA ILE A 339 -17.28 -20.48 2.05
C ILE A 339 -16.23 -21.57 2.30
N LEU A 340 -16.63 -22.63 3.00
CA LEU A 340 -15.87 -23.84 3.24
C LEU A 340 -16.42 -24.97 2.37
N ARG A 341 -15.54 -25.60 1.59
CA ARG A 341 -15.87 -26.76 0.76
C ARG A 341 -15.49 -28.04 1.50
N LEU A 342 -16.49 -28.72 2.01
CA LEU A 342 -16.31 -29.94 2.80
C LEU A 342 -16.21 -31.17 1.87
N GLN A 343 -15.35 -32.10 2.26
CA GLN A 343 -15.00 -33.34 1.59
C GLN A 343 -15.35 -34.52 2.50
N THR A 344 -15.41 -35.72 1.94
CA THR A 344 -15.84 -36.92 2.67
C THR A 344 -14.75 -37.55 3.55
N ASP A 345 -13.49 -37.22 3.28
CA ASP A 345 -12.29 -37.75 3.94
C ASP A 345 -11.76 -36.85 5.07
N THR A 346 -12.33 -35.65 5.23
CA THR A 346 -11.86 -34.63 6.18
C THR A 346 -13.00 -34.22 7.09
N THR A 347 -12.76 -34.18 8.40
CA THR A 347 -13.76 -33.82 9.41
C THR A 347 -13.47 -32.52 10.12
N VAL A 348 -12.24 -32.01 10.08
CA VAL A 348 -11.83 -30.76 10.72
C VAL A 348 -11.40 -29.76 9.67
N TYR A 349 -11.99 -28.59 9.70
CA TYR A 349 -11.70 -27.49 8.79
C TYR A 349 -11.26 -26.28 9.58
N ARG A 350 -10.15 -25.67 9.18
CA ARG A 350 -9.65 -24.42 9.76
C ARG A 350 -9.57 -23.37 8.67
N THR A 351 -10.01 -22.16 9.00
CA THR A 351 -9.86 -21.02 8.11
C THR A 351 -9.59 -19.74 8.89
N VAL A 352 -8.64 -18.94 8.41
CA VAL A 352 -8.41 -17.58 8.89
C VAL A 352 -9.28 -16.62 8.07
N MET A 353 -10.17 -15.92 8.75
CA MET A 353 -11.05 -14.89 8.20
C MET A 353 -10.53 -13.50 8.58
N ALA A 354 -10.74 -12.50 7.73
CA ALA A 354 -10.45 -11.10 8.04
C ALA A 354 -11.73 -10.34 8.36
N HIS A 355 -11.82 -9.79 9.57
CA HIS A 355 -12.92 -8.93 9.99
C HIS A 355 -12.42 -7.50 10.24
N SER A 356 -13.29 -6.49 10.08
CA SER A 356 -12.91 -5.09 10.34
C SER A 356 -12.79 -4.74 11.82
N THR A 357 -13.31 -5.61 12.70
CA THR A 357 -13.32 -5.46 14.16
C THR A 357 -12.62 -6.65 14.80
N PRO A 358 -12.05 -6.49 16.00
CA PRO A 358 -11.38 -7.58 16.71
C PRO A 358 -12.36 -8.70 17.08
N GLN A 359 -11.80 -9.88 17.32
CA GLN A 359 -12.57 -11.10 17.61
C GLN A 359 -13.52 -10.95 18.81
N CYS A 360 -13.13 -10.18 19.84
CA CYS A 360 -13.92 -9.95 21.04
C CYS A 360 -15.16 -9.07 20.83
N GLU A 361 -15.28 -8.36 19.70
CA GLU A 361 -16.46 -7.56 19.33
C GLU A 361 -17.42 -8.32 18.41
N ILE A 362 -17.06 -9.52 17.94
CA ILE A 362 -17.93 -10.33 17.09
C ILE A 362 -19.11 -10.81 17.93
N ASN A 363 -20.31 -10.36 17.58
CA ASN A 363 -21.53 -10.59 18.34
C ASN A 363 -22.28 -11.86 17.93
N SER A 364 -22.04 -12.38 16.73
CA SER A 364 -22.72 -13.58 16.26
C SER A 364 -21.97 -14.32 15.15
N ILE A 365 -22.22 -15.63 15.10
CA ILE A 365 -21.79 -16.51 14.02
C ILE A 365 -23.00 -17.15 13.35
N ARG A 366 -22.97 -17.23 12.02
CA ARG A 366 -24.02 -17.86 11.21
C ARG A 366 -23.45 -18.89 10.27
N LEU A 367 -24.06 -20.06 10.22
CA LEU A 367 -23.71 -21.16 9.33
C LEU A 367 -24.86 -21.43 8.36
N THR A 368 -24.56 -21.51 7.06
CA THR A 368 -25.55 -21.81 6.02
C THR A 368 -25.05 -22.95 5.13
N ASN A 369 -25.83 -24.03 4.99
CA ASN A 369 -25.54 -25.06 3.99
C ASN A 369 -25.95 -24.54 2.60
N THR A 370 -24.98 -24.08 1.82
CA THR A 370 -25.16 -23.49 0.48
C THR A 370 -25.10 -24.52 -0.65
N GLY A 371 -25.03 -25.81 -0.32
CA GLY A 371 -25.01 -26.92 -1.28
C GLY A 371 -26.30 -27.04 -2.11
N ALA A 372 -26.50 -26.15 -3.09
CA ALA A 372 -27.71 -26.08 -3.91
C ALA A 372 -27.83 -27.23 -4.92
N ARG A 373 -26.74 -27.96 -5.19
CA ARG A 373 -26.72 -29.07 -6.16
C ARG A 373 -27.16 -30.37 -5.49
N PHE A 374 -28.01 -31.15 -6.18
CA PHE A 374 -28.62 -32.39 -5.64
C PHE A 374 -27.59 -33.45 -5.19
N TYR A 375 -26.39 -33.45 -5.78
CA TYR A 375 -25.32 -34.37 -5.42
C TYR A 375 -24.52 -33.98 -4.17
N ARG A 376 -24.81 -32.84 -3.53
CA ARG A 376 -24.16 -32.42 -2.29
C ARG A 376 -24.96 -32.85 -1.06
N GLN A 377 -24.29 -33.01 0.08
CA GLN A 377 -24.94 -33.46 1.32
C GLN A 377 -26.08 -32.51 1.74
N ALA A 378 -27.24 -33.07 2.07
CA ALA A 378 -28.42 -32.29 2.41
C ALA A 378 -28.46 -31.87 3.88
N GLU A 379 -28.04 -32.74 4.79
CA GLU A 379 -27.97 -32.47 6.22
C GLU A 379 -26.53 -32.62 6.69
N ILE A 380 -26.04 -31.62 7.42
CA ILE A 380 -24.69 -31.60 7.95
C ILE A 380 -24.78 -31.48 9.46
N HIS A 381 -24.23 -32.47 10.14
CA HIS A 381 -24.04 -32.42 11.59
C HIS A 381 -22.65 -31.83 11.88
N VAL A 382 -22.65 -30.61 12.41
CA VAL A 382 -21.47 -29.90 12.89
C VAL A 382 -21.32 -30.25 14.38
N LYS A 383 -20.23 -30.94 14.73
CA LYS A 383 -19.94 -31.30 16.12
C LYS A 383 -19.58 -30.06 16.93
N SER A 384 -18.75 -29.19 16.36
CA SER A 384 -18.34 -27.94 16.98
C SER A 384 -17.97 -26.89 15.92
N VAL A 385 -18.20 -25.63 16.26
CA VAL A 385 -17.62 -24.48 15.58
C VAL A 385 -17.00 -23.56 16.62
N CYS A 386 -15.73 -23.24 16.46
CA CYS A 386 -14.94 -22.46 17.40
C CYS A 386 -14.35 -21.23 16.72
N VAL A 387 -14.33 -20.11 17.44
CA VAL A 387 -13.80 -18.83 16.97
C VAL A 387 -12.71 -18.36 17.94
N THR A 388 -11.56 -17.94 17.39
CA THR A 388 -10.40 -17.46 18.14
C THR A 388 -9.71 -16.29 17.46
N GLU A 389 -9.07 -15.42 18.24
CA GLU A 389 -8.12 -14.44 17.72
C GLU A 389 -6.93 -15.15 17.06
N PHE A 390 -6.45 -14.61 15.93
CA PHE A 390 -5.30 -15.13 15.20
C PHE A 390 -4.29 -14.00 14.93
N PRO A 391 -3.01 -14.15 15.29
CA PRO A 391 -2.41 -15.28 16.00
C PRO A 391 -2.84 -15.30 17.48
N SER A 392 -2.78 -16.46 18.14
CA SER A 392 -3.25 -16.61 19.52
C SER A 392 -2.17 -16.17 20.54
N LEU A 393 -1.78 -14.90 20.47
CA LEU A 393 -0.70 -14.33 21.30
C LEU A 393 -1.04 -14.35 22.80
N ARG A 394 -2.32 -14.18 23.14
CA ARG A 394 -2.81 -14.18 24.53
C ARG A 394 -3.18 -15.58 25.05
N ARG A 395 -3.14 -16.61 24.20
CA ARG A 395 -3.56 -18.00 24.51
C ARG A 395 -4.93 -18.07 25.19
N LYS A 396 -5.88 -17.23 24.75
CA LYS A 396 -7.26 -17.30 25.23
C LYS A 396 -7.93 -18.55 24.68
N ASP A 397 -8.82 -19.15 25.47
CA ASP A 397 -9.60 -20.30 25.04
C ASP A 397 -10.55 -19.93 23.89
N PRO A 398 -10.77 -20.84 22.93
CA PRO A 398 -11.71 -20.64 21.85
C PRO A 398 -13.15 -20.52 22.36
N VAL A 399 -13.94 -19.67 21.72
CA VAL A 399 -15.39 -19.65 21.92
C VAL A 399 -16.05 -20.62 20.96
N CYS A 400 -16.61 -21.69 21.52
CA CYS A 400 -17.14 -22.82 20.76
C CYS A 400 -18.64 -23.02 20.96
N VAL A 401 -19.33 -23.39 19.88
CA VAL A 401 -20.72 -23.84 19.90
C VAL A 401 -20.78 -25.26 19.35
N ASN A 402 -21.50 -26.14 20.04
CA ASN A 402 -21.48 -27.57 19.78
C ASN A 402 -22.83 -28.10 19.29
N ASN A 403 -22.81 -29.25 18.64
CA ASN A 403 -23.98 -30.06 18.28
C ASN A 403 -25.02 -29.30 17.44
N ILE A 404 -24.64 -28.90 16.24
CA ILE A 404 -25.45 -28.09 15.33
C ILE A 404 -25.86 -28.94 14.13
N ASN A 405 -27.16 -28.98 13.83
CA ASN A 405 -27.69 -29.65 12.65
C ASN A 405 -28.15 -28.63 11.62
N ILE A 406 -27.58 -28.67 10.41
CA ILE A 406 -27.86 -27.72 9.35
C ILE A 406 -28.41 -28.45 8.13
N LYS A 407 -29.67 -28.14 7.80
CA LYS A 407 -30.33 -28.63 6.58
C LYS A 407 -29.98 -27.74 5.39
N ARG A 408 -30.08 -28.28 4.18
CA ARG A 408 -29.82 -27.56 2.92
C ARG A 408 -30.65 -26.29 2.84
N GLY A 409 -29.99 -25.15 2.60
CA GLY A 409 -30.62 -23.84 2.53
C GLY A 409 -31.10 -23.28 3.87
N ALA A 410 -31.08 -24.08 4.95
CA ALA A 410 -31.38 -23.59 6.30
C ALA A 410 -30.20 -22.77 6.82
N ARG A 411 -30.54 -21.72 7.58
CA ARG A 411 -29.59 -20.84 8.26
C ARG A 411 -29.65 -21.17 9.75
N TRP A 412 -28.50 -21.37 10.35
CA TRP A 412 -28.33 -21.45 11.79
C TRP A 412 -27.48 -20.28 12.27
N SER A 413 -27.83 -19.66 13.38
CA SER A 413 -27.08 -18.56 13.98
C SER A 413 -27.00 -18.70 15.49
N HIS A 414 -25.95 -18.13 16.07
CA HIS A 414 -25.75 -18.06 17.50
C HIS A 414 -25.04 -16.77 17.89
N ASP A 415 -25.47 -16.18 19.00
CA ASP A 415 -24.88 -14.97 19.54
C ASP A 415 -23.65 -15.33 20.39
N LEU A 416 -22.52 -14.71 20.09
CA LEU A 416 -21.26 -14.88 20.82
C LEU A 416 -21.21 -13.80 21.90
N VAL A 417 -21.42 -14.18 23.16
CA VAL A 417 -21.28 -13.25 24.28
C VAL A 417 -19.81 -13.15 24.66
N GLN A 418 -19.16 -12.03 24.33
CA GLN A 418 -17.77 -11.77 24.67
C GLN A 418 -17.58 -10.33 25.14
N LEU A 419 -16.61 -10.12 26.03
CA LEU A 419 -16.21 -8.79 26.49
C LEU A 419 -14.76 -8.57 26.06
N CYS A 420 -14.50 -7.47 25.36
CA CYS A 420 -13.13 -7.01 25.17
C CYS A 420 -12.59 -6.51 26.52
N ASP A 421 -11.44 -7.02 26.93
CA ASP A 421 -10.72 -6.44 28.07
C ASP A 421 -10.17 -5.09 27.60
N PHE A 422 -10.76 -3.99 28.09
CA PHE A 422 -10.35 -2.62 27.80
C PHE A 422 -9.18 -2.17 28.67
#